data_AF-A0A1Q4AEE1-F1
#
_entry.id   AF-A0A1Q4AEE1-F1
#
_cell.length_a   1.000
_cell.length_b   1.000
_cell.length_c   1.000
_cell.angle_alpha   90.00
_cell.angle_beta   90.00
_cell.angle_gamma   90.00
#
_symmetry.space_group_name_H-M   'P 1'
#
loop_
_entity.id
_entity.type
_entity.pdbx_description
1 polymer ?
#
loop_
_entity_poly.entity_id
_entity_poly.type
_entity_poly.pdbx_seq_one_letter_code
_entity_poly.pdbx_strand_id
1 'polypeptide(L)'
;MHPVYVLNGPNLNLLGKRQPQIYGHQTLADVERECHELAARLGLQVRFLQSNREYELIDWIHEARDIGSAIIINAGAFTHTSLAILDALNAFEGPVIEVHISNIHKRESFRHHSYVSLRADGVIVGCGTEGYQLALRRVGSLLAAGTDGK
;
A
#
# COMPACT_ATOMS: atom_id res chain seq x y z
N MET A 1 14.00 1.54 -14.48
CA MET A 1 13.90 1.92 -13.06
C MET A 1 13.03 0.86 -12.39
N HIS A 2 13.44 0.33 -11.24
CA HIS A 2 12.66 -0.69 -10.52
C HIS A 2 11.34 -0.08 -10.00
N PRO A 3 10.17 -0.70 -10.27
CA PRO A 3 8.88 -0.12 -9.91
C PRO A 3 8.62 -0.11 -8.40
N VAL A 4 7.77 0.82 -7.98
CA VAL A 4 7.10 0.79 -6.68
C VAL A 4 5.87 -0.10 -6.80
N TYR A 5 5.77 -1.11 -5.93
CA TYR A 5 4.61 -2.00 -5.88
C TYR A 5 3.53 -1.37 -5.01
N VAL A 6 2.36 -1.14 -5.56
CA VAL A 6 1.18 -0.67 -4.83
C VAL A 6 0.20 -1.82 -4.71
N LEU A 7 0.18 -2.45 -3.53
CA LEU A 7 -0.53 -3.69 -3.25
C LEU A 7 -1.82 -3.43 -2.47
N ASN A 8 -2.92 -3.94 -2.98
CA ASN A 8 -4.26 -3.74 -2.42
C ASN A 8 -4.88 -5.08 -2.04
N GLY A 9 -5.14 -5.26 -0.76
CA GLY A 9 -5.74 -6.45 -0.21
C GLY A 9 -7.25 -6.55 -0.42
N PRO A 10 -7.92 -7.38 0.40
CA PRO A 10 -9.26 -7.84 0.12
C PRO A 10 -10.30 -6.74 0.20
N ASN A 11 -11.31 -6.85 -0.66
CA ASN A 11 -12.47 -5.97 -0.80
C ASN A 11 -12.19 -4.56 -1.32
N LEU A 12 -10.93 -4.17 -1.57
CA LEU A 12 -10.61 -2.85 -2.11
C LEU A 12 -11.11 -2.66 -3.56
N ASN A 13 -11.32 -3.74 -4.31
CA ASN A 13 -11.99 -3.70 -5.61
C ASN A 13 -13.45 -3.21 -5.56
N LEU A 14 -14.04 -3.13 -4.36
CA LEU A 14 -15.40 -2.62 -4.12
C LEU A 14 -15.42 -1.13 -3.73
N LEU A 15 -14.26 -0.47 -3.66
CA LEU A 15 -14.15 0.97 -3.40
C LEU A 15 -14.98 1.78 -4.41
N GLY A 16 -15.72 2.78 -3.92
CA GLY A 16 -16.63 3.61 -4.73
C GLY A 16 -17.93 2.91 -5.16
N LYS A 17 -18.06 1.59 -4.97
CA LYS A 17 -19.24 0.81 -5.37
C LYS A 17 -20.18 0.51 -4.21
N ARG A 18 -19.66 0.41 -2.98
CA ARG A 18 -20.45 0.11 -1.78
C ARG A 18 -20.76 1.38 -1.00
N GLN A 19 -22.04 1.66 -0.77
CA GLN A 19 -22.52 2.80 0.02
C GLN A 19 -21.77 4.12 -0.30
N PRO A 20 -21.77 4.57 -1.57
CA PRO A 20 -20.95 5.70 -2.02
C PRO A 20 -21.25 7.01 -1.27
N GLN A 21 -22.48 7.15 -0.74
CA GLN A 21 -22.89 8.26 0.12
C GLN A 21 -22.05 8.36 1.41
N ILE A 22 -21.43 7.27 1.84
CA ILE A 22 -20.64 7.14 3.09
C ILE A 22 -19.14 7.13 2.81
N TYR A 23 -18.71 6.48 1.72
CA TYR A 23 -17.29 6.22 1.43
C TYR A 23 -16.72 7.04 0.26
N GLY A 24 -17.56 7.87 -0.38
CA GLY A 24 -17.22 8.59 -1.60
C GLY A 24 -17.43 7.74 -2.86
N HIS A 25 -17.37 8.42 -4.01
CA HIS A 25 -17.57 7.81 -5.33
C HIS A 25 -16.27 7.33 -5.99
N GLN A 26 -15.12 7.68 -5.41
CA GLN A 26 -13.83 7.35 -5.99
C GLN A 26 -13.63 5.83 -5.98
N THR A 27 -13.27 5.26 -7.13
CA THR A 27 -13.05 3.83 -7.30
C THR A 27 -11.57 3.48 -7.15
N LEU A 28 -11.26 2.18 -7.00
CA LEU A 28 -9.86 1.74 -6.99
C LEU A 28 -9.14 2.05 -8.32
N ALA A 29 -9.86 2.04 -9.45
CA ALA A 29 -9.31 2.41 -10.75
C ALA A 29 -8.96 3.91 -10.82
N ASP A 30 -9.70 4.77 -10.10
CA ASP A 30 -9.35 6.19 -9.99
C ASP A 30 -8.07 6.37 -9.16
N VAL A 31 -7.95 5.63 -8.05
CA VAL A 31 -6.73 5.63 -7.23
C VAL A 31 -5.51 5.16 -8.03
N GLU A 32 -5.67 4.09 -8.81
CA GLU A 32 -4.63 3.57 -9.69
C GLU A 32 -4.17 4.62 -10.71
N ARG A 33 -5.11 5.27 -11.40
CA ARG A 33 -4.83 6.35 -12.35
C ARG A 33 -4.05 7.50 -11.69
N GLU A 34 -4.51 7.97 -10.52
CA GLU A 34 -3.86 9.05 -9.77
C GLU A 34 -2.44 8.67 -9.32
N CYS A 35 -2.23 7.41 -8.91
CA CYS A 35 -0.92 6.89 -8.55
C CYS A 35 0.02 6.90 -9.76
N HIS A 36 -0.44 6.45 -10.93
CA HIS A 36 0.36 6.47 -12.16
C HIS A 36 0.72 7.90 -12.59
N GLU A 37 -0.24 8.83 -12.56
CA GLU A 37 0.01 10.24 -12.89
C GLU A 37 1.03 10.88 -11.95
N LEU A 38 0.91 10.63 -10.64
CA LEU A 38 1.86 11.15 -9.66
C LEU A 38 3.23 10.49 -9.79
N ALA A 39 3.29 9.17 -10.00
CA ALA A 39 4.54 8.45 -10.21
C ALA A 39 5.32 9.04 -11.39
N ALA A 40 4.66 9.29 -12.52
CA ALA A 40 5.27 9.90 -13.69
C ALA A 40 5.87 11.28 -13.37
N ARG A 41 5.17 12.12 -12.59
CA ARG A 41 5.69 13.42 -12.14
C ARG A 41 6.89 13.31 -11.19
N LEU A 42 6.97 12.22 -10.42
CA LEU A 42 8.08 11.93 -9.51
C LEU A 42 9.23 11.16 -10.19
N GLY A 43 9.10 10.85 -11.49
CA GLY A 43 10.07 10.03 -12.22
C GLY A 43 10.06 8.55 -11.80
N LEU A 44 9.02 8.07 -11.12
CA LEU A 44 8.87 6.69 -10.65
C LEU A 44 8.00 5.86 -11.61
N GLN A 45 8.16 4.54 -11.53
CA GLN A 45 7.23 3.57 -12.13
C GLN A 45 6.40 2.91 -11.03
N VAL A 46 5.12 2.64 -11.30
CA VAL A 46 4.22 1.96 -10.36
C VAL A 46 3.74 0.66 -10.98
N ARG A 47 3.71 -0.40 -10.17
CA ARG A 47 2.98 -1.63 -10.44
C ARG A 47 1.82 -1.72 -9.45
N PHE A 48 0.61 -1.47 -9.93
CA PHE A 48 -0.59 -1.41 -9.10
C PHE A 48 -1.34 -2.75 -9.18
N LEU A 49 -1.54 -3.42 -8.05
CA LEU A 49 -2.11 -4.77 -7.99
C LEU A 49 -3.16 -4.85 -6.88
N GLN A 50 -4.17 -5.68 -7.09
CA GLN A 50 -5.21 -5.94 -6.11
C GLN A 50 -5.54 -7.43 -6.06
N SER A 51 -5.66 -7.99 -4.85
CA SER A 51 -6.19 -9.33 -4.68
C SER A 51 -7.01 -9.50 -3.39
N ASN A 52 -7.99 -10.39 -3.47
CA ASN A 52 -8.71 -10.93 -2.31
C ASN A 52 -8.05 -12.18 -1.72
N ARG A 53 -6.99 -12.68 -2.37
CA ARG A 53 -6.30 -13.92 -2.02
C ARG A 53 -4.96 -13.56 -1.38
N GLU A 54 -4.75 -14.07 -0.17
CA GLU A 54 -3.55 -13.77 0.62
C GLU A 54 -2.26 -14.19 -0.13
N TYR A 55 -2.26 -15.37 -0.75
CA TYR A 55 -1.08 -15.88 -1.46
C TYR A 55 -0.66 -14.99 -2.63
N GLU A 56 -1.59 -14.32 -3.34
CA GLU A 56 -1.23 -13.44 -4.46
C GLU A 56 -0.48 -12.19 -3.96
N LEU A 57 -0.86 -11.66 -2.80
CA LEU A 57 -0.12 -10.56 -2.17
C LEU A 57 1.29 -11.01 -1.77
N ILE A 58 1.42 -12.22 -1.20
CA ILE A 58 2.72 -12.80 -0.82
C ILE A 58 3.60 -12.99 -2.04
N ASP A 59 3.07 -13.56 -3.13
CA ASP A 59 3.80 -13.77 -4.38
C ASP A 59 4.28 -12.44 -4.99
N TRP A 60 3.45 -11.39 -4.94
CA TRP A 60 3.87 -10.06 -5.40
C TRP A 60 4.87 -9.38 -4.47
N ILE A 61 4.85 -9.67 -3.17
CA ILE A 61 5.91 -9.21 -2.25
C ILE A 61 7.23 -9.91 -2.58
N HIS A 62 7.20 -11.22 -2.88
CA HIS A 62 8.37 -11.95 -3.36
C HIS A 62 8.86 -11.40 -4.71
N GLU A 63 7.97 -11.11 -5.66
CA GLU A 63 8.31 -10.46 -6.93
C GLU A 63 8.97 -9.08 -6.68
N ALA A 64 8.40 -8.29 -5.76
CA ALA A 64 8.95 -6.99 -5.38
C ALA A 64 10.34 -7.09 -4.73
N ARG A 65 10.65 -8.17 -4.01
CA ARG A 65 11.99 -8.42 -3.48
C ARG A 65 13.06 -8.49 -4.56
N ASP A 66 12.75 -9.10 -5.69
CA ASP A 66 13.72 -9.29 -6.76
C ASP A 66 13.85 -8.06 -7.67
N ILE A 67 12.74 -7.38 -7.95
CA ILE A 67 12.71 -6.31 -8.98
C ILE A 67 12.03 -5.01 -8.55
N GLY A 68 11.57 -4.89 -7.31
CA GLY A 68 10.88 -3.70 -6.78
C GLY A 68 11.85 -2.73 -6.08
N SER A 69 11.53 -1.44 -6.13
CA SER A 69 12.25 -0.42 -5.37
C SER A 69 11.62 -0.13 -4.00
N ALA A 70 10.30 -0.27 -3.88
CA ALA A 70 9.55 -0.06 -2.64
C ALA A 70 8.18 -0.74 -2.70
N ILE A 71 7.54 -0.90 -1.55
CA ILE A 71 6.18 -1.41 -1.41
C ILE A 71 5.31 -0.36 -0.71
N ILE A 72 4.14 -0.08 -1.29
CA ILE A 72 3.04 0.62 -0.64
C ILE A 72 1.91 -0.41 -0.53
N ILE A 73 1.46 -0.70 0.68
CA ILE A 73 0.47 -1.76 0.91
C ILE A 73 -0.73 -1.26 1.71
N ASN A 74 -1.91 -1.45 1.14
CA ASN A 74 -3.16 -1.44 1.89
C ASN A 74 -3.64 -2.88 1.98
N ALA A 75 -3.27 -3.59 3.04
CA ALA A 75 -3.61 -5.00 3.23
C ALA A 75 -5.09 -5.23 3.57
N GLY A 76 -5.92 -4.18 3.64
CA GLY A 76 -7.33 -4.28 4.01
C GLY A 76 -7.50 -5.04 5.34
N ALA A 77 -8.39 -6.03 5.35
CA ALA A 77 -8.62 -6.84 6.54
C ALA A 77 -7.44 -7.76 6.90
N PHE A 78 -6.55 -8.09 5.96
CA PHE A 78 -5.41 -8.97 6.24
C PHE A 78 -4.39 -8.32 7.16
N THR A 79 -4.37 -6.98 7.26
CA THR A 79 -3.46 -6.33 8.20
C THR A 79 -3.66 -6.80 9.64
N HIS A 80 -4.89 -7.15 10.01
CA HIS A 80 -5.23 -7.56 11.38
C HIS A 80 -5.03 -9.06 11.65
N THR A 81 -4.73 -9.86 10.63
CA THR A 81 -4.82 -11.33 10.70
C THR A 81 -3.63 -12.07 10.09
N SER A 82 -2.95 -11.48 9.11
CA SER A 82 -1.96 -12.18 8.31
C SER A 82 -0.55 -12.04 8.88
N LEU A 83 -0.11 -13.06 9.60
CA LEU A 83 1.31 -13.25 9.90
C LEU A 83 2.10 -13.61 8.64
N ALA A 84 1.49 -14.31 7.68
CA ALA A 84 2.15 -14.72 6.45
C ALA A 84 2.56 -13.52 5.57
N ILE A 85 1.73 -12.49 5.46
CA ILE A 85 2.08 -11.23 4.78
C ILE A 85 3.17 -10.49 5.55
N LEU A 86 3.13 -10.47 6.89
CA LEU A 86 4.20 -9.88 7.69
C LEU A 86 5.55 -10.57 7.42
N ASP A 87 5.59 -11.90 7.43
CA ASP A 87 6.82 -12.66 7.16
C ASP A 87 7.34 -12.41 5.73
N ALA A 88 6.45 -12.33 4.74
CA ALA A 88 6.82 -11.97 3.38
C ALA A 88 7.41 -10.55 3.31
N LEU A 89 6.79 -9.56 3.99
CA LEU A 89 7.30 -8.19 4.04
C LEU A 89 8.63 -8.08 4.77
N ASN A 90 8.88 -8.90 5.80
CA ASN A 90 10.16 -8.95 6.50
C ASN A 90 11.30 -9.44 5.58
N ALA A 91 11.01 -10.18 4.52
CA ALA A 91 11.98 -10.60 3.52
C ALA A 91 12.28 -9.52 2.46
N PHE A 92 11.51 -8.43 2.42
CA PHE A 92 11.75 -7.29 1.54
C PHE A 92 12.63 -6.25 2.26
N GLU A 93 13.78 -5.88 1.68
CA GLU A 93 14.75 -4.97 2.32
C GLU A 93 14.49 -3.48 2.04
N GLY A 94 13.67 -3.17 1.02
CA GLY A 94 13.36 -1.79 0.65
C GLY A 94 12.30 -1.13 1.54
N PRO A 95 11.94 0.14 1.23
CA PRO A 95 10.90 0.86 1.94
C PRO A 95 9.52 0.22 1.83
N VAL A 96 8.81 0.10 2.95
CA VAL A 96 7.43 -0.39 3.04
C VAL A 96 6.56 0.67 3.71
N ILE A 97 5.53 1.18 3.02
CA ILE A 97 4.55 2.11 3.60
C ILE A 97 3.18 1.43 3.66
N GLU A 98 2.57 1.39 4.85
CA GLU A 98 1.21 0.91 5.03
C GLU A 98 0.20 2.03 4.82
N VAL A 99 -0.89 1.75 4.12
CA VAL A 99 -1.97 2.70 3.85
C VAL A 99 -3.31 2.13 4.29
N HIS A 100 -4.10 2.95 4.98
CA HIS A 100 -5.50 2.69 5.30
C HIS A 100 -6.37 3.88 4.90
N ILE A 101 -7.32 3.64 3.99
CA ILE A 101 -8.28 4.67 3.54
C ILE A 101 -9.08 5.22 4.74
N SER A 102 -9.64 4.33 5.55
CA SER A 102 -10.39 4.70 6.75
C SER A 102 -9.50 4.78 7.98
N ASN A 103 -9.88 5.58 8.98
CA ASN A 103 -9.19 5.57 10.27
C ASN A 103 -9.53 4.30 11.06
N ILE A 104 -8.65 3.30 11.04
CA ILE A 104 -8.86 2.00 11.72
C ILE A 104 -8.91 2.13 13.24
N HIS A 105 -8.27 3.15 13.83
CA HIS A 105 -8.28 3.39 15.28
C HIS A 105 -9.62 3.96 15.80
N LYS A 106 -10.46 4.51 14.91
CA LYS A 106 -11.85 4.91 15.25
C LYS A 106 -12.85 3.76 15.15
N ARG A 107 -12.40 2.57 14.76
CA ARG A 107 -13.24 1.40 14.53
C ARG A 107 -13.15 0.42 15.70
N GLU A 108 -13.71 -0.78 15.52
CA GLU A 108 -13.72 -1.84 16.51
C GLU A 108 -12.29 -2.18 16.99
N SER A 109 -12.14 -2.56 18.26
CA SER A 109 -10.83 -2.78 18.90
C SER A 109 -9.95 -3.80 18.16
N PHE A 110 -10.55 -4.82 17.54
CA PHE A 110 -9.81 -5.81 16.75
C PHE A 110 -9.15 -5.22 15.49
N ARG A 111 -9.50 -3.98 15.10
CA ARG A 111 -8.87 -3.27 13.98
C ARG A 111 -7.73 -2.35 14.39
N HIS A 112 -7.47 -2.24 15.69
CA HIS A 112 -6.40 -1.37 16.19
C HIS A 112 -5.03 -2.03 16.07
N HIS A 113 -4.99 -3.37 16.01
CA HIS A 113 -3.77 -4.13 15.80
C HIS A 113 -3.54 -4.37 14.30
N SER A 114 -2.32 -4.11 13.84
CA SER A 114 -1.86 -4.36 12.49
C SER A 114 -0.52 -5.10 12.54
N TYR A 115 -0.47 -6.28 11.92
CA TYR A 115 0.77 -7.02 11.72
C TYR A 115 1.65 -6.35 10.66
N VAL A 116 1.06 -5.76 9.61
CA VAL A 116 1.82 -5.04 8.58
C VAL A 116 2.54 -3.82 9.17
N SER A 117 1.92 -3.14 10.14
CA SER A 117 2.52 -1.99 10.85
C SER A 117 3.80 -2.37 11.59
N LEU A 118 3.99 -3.64 11.96
CA LEU A 118 5.22 -4.10 12.62
C LEU A 118 6.44 -4.06 11.70
N ARG A 119 6.22 -4.16 10.38
CA ARG A 119 7.29 -4.06 9.37
C ARG A 119 7.31 -2.71 8.65
N ALA A 120 6.19 -2.01 8.51
CA ALA A 120 6.16 -0.78 7.73
C ALA A 120 7.07 0.34 8.30
N ASP A 121 7.78 1.04 7.42
CA ASP A 121 8.60 2.23 7.72
C ASP A 121 7.74 3.48 8.01
N GLY A 122 6.46 3.41 7.67
CA GLY A 122 5.48 4.44 7.98
C GLY A 122 4.06 3.93 7.72
N VAL A 123 3.10 4.48 8.47
CA VAL A 123 1.67 4.13 8.36
C VAL A 123 0.87 5.40 8.11
N ILE A 124 0.09 5.40 7.03
CA ILE A 124 -0.81 6.50 6.67
C ILE A 124 -2.25 6.00 6.81
N VAL A 125 -3.00 6.59 7.75
CA VAL A 125 -4.30 6.07 8.17
C VAL A 125 -5.36 7.17 8.21
N GLY A 126 -6.50 6.91 7.57
CA GLY A 126 -7.66 7.81 7.63
C GLY A 126 -7.57 9.05 6.72
N CYS A 127 -6.58 9.11 5.84
CA CYS A 127 -6.43 10.18 4.83
C CYS A 127 -7.24 9.91 3.55
N GLY A 128 -8.19 8.98 3.58
CA GLY A 128 -8.93 8.58 2.39
C GLY A 128 -8.01 7.99 1.30
N THR A 129 -8.40 8.18 0.05
CA THR A 129 -7.63 7.79 -1.14
C THR A 129 -6.37 8.63 -1.34
N GLU A 130 -6.32 9.86 -0.82
CA GLU A 130 -5.11 10.69 -0.84
C GLU A 130 -3.94 10.04 -0.10
N GLY A 131 -4.21 9.13 0.84
CA GLY A 131 -3.18 8.36 1.54
C GLY A 131 -2.21 7.62 0.60
N TYR A 132 -2.67 7.17 -0.56
CA TYR A 132 -1.81 6.54 -1.57
C TYR A 132 -0.84 7.54 -2.19
N GLN A 133 -1.29 8.75 -2.49
CA GLN A 133 -0.45 9.80 -3.05
C GLN A 133 0.58 10.30 -2.02
N LEU A 134 0.19 10.40 -0.76
CA LEU A 134 1.10 10.71 0.35
C LEU A 134 2.18 9.63 0.50
N ALA A 135 1.80 8.34 0.46
CA ALA A 135 2.73 7.22 0.50
C ALA A 135 3.74 7.28 -0.65
N LEU A 136 3.26 7.54 -1.87
CA LEU A 136 4.12 7.58 -3.06
C LEU A 136 5.13 8.73 -3.01
N ARG A 137 4.74 9.92 -2.52
CA ARG A 137 5.68 11.03 -2.28
C ARG A 137 6.73 10.64 -1.24
N ARG A 138 6.32 9.99 -0.14
CA ARG A 138 7.24 9.55 0.90
C ARG A 138 8.25 8.53 0.36
N VAL A 139 7.79 7.55 -0.42
CA VAL A 139 8.65 6.59 -1.12
C VAL A 139 9.63 7.31 -2.04
N GLY A 140 9.17 8.27 -2.84
CA GLY A 140 10.05 9.09 -3.69
C GLY A 140 11.17 9.77 -2.90
N SER A 141 10.86 10.37 -1.75
CA SER A 141 11.87 10.97 -0.87
C SER A 141 12.84 9.94 -0.27
N LEU A 142 12.34 8.77 0.16
CA LEU A 142 13.18 7.71 0.74
C LEU A 142 14.15 7.14 -0.29
N LEU A 143 13.70 6.92 -1.53
CA LEU A 143 14.53 6.39 -2.60
C LEU A 143 15.60 7.40 -3.03
N ALA A 144 15.29 8.70 -3.08
CA ALA A 144 16.27 9.74 -3.37
C ALA A 144 17.35 9.88 -2.28
N ALA A 145 16.96 9.80 -1.00
CA ALA A 145 17.94 9.86 0.10
C ALA A 145 18.88 8.65 0.11
N GLY A 146 18.41 7.47 -0.32
CA GLY A 146 19.23 6.26 -0.42
C GLY A 146 20.25 6.28 -1.56
N THR A 147 20.05 7.10 -2.59
CA THR A 147 21.01 7.29 -3.68
C THR A 147 22.14 8.27 -3.35
N ASP A 148 21.91 9.21 -2.43
CA ASP A 148 22.90 10.22 -2.04
C ASP A 148 23.92 9.69 -0.99
N GLY A 149 23.66 8.52 -0.41
CA GLY A 149 24.52 7.87 0.60
C GLY A 149 25.43 6.76 0.08
N LYS A 150 25.53 6.59 -1.25
CA LYS A 150 26.44 5.64 -1.92
C LYS A 150 27.53 6.37 -2.70
#